data_AF-A0A4R9EUP9-F1
#
_entry.id   AF-A0A4R9EUP9-F1
#
_cell.length_a   1.000
_cell.length_b   1.000
_cell.length_c   1.000
_cell.angle_alpha   90.00
_cell.angle_beta   90.00
_cell.angle_gamma   90.00
#
_symmetry.space_group_name_H-M   'P 1'
#
loop_
_entity.id
_entity.type
_entity.pdbx_description
1 polymer ?
#
loop_
_entity_poly.entity_id
_entity_poly.type
_entity_poly.pdbx_seq_one_letter_code
_entity_poly.pdbx_strand_id
1 'polypeptide(L)'
;MPHFAPVRVRGGRHRLRRLLRHRRRAMAAGLAMTAAALVAAGPRDAERVRDPDRVRPQGHQAAAAPLVTAPVRIADAATVRLLHRGDRVDVVAADGSTAGGGEPRVVAAGARVAEVPEPADGAESAAEGGALVVLSVPRATAARLAGAGASARLAVTLC
;
A
#
# COMPACT_ATOMS: atom_id res chain seq x y z
N MET A 1 52.26 -1.88 -6.99
CA MET A 1 50.90 -1.52 -6.57
C MET A 1 50.25 -0.74 -7.70
N PRO A 2 49.16 -1.19 -8.34
CA PRO A 2 48.53 -0.41 -9.39
C PRO A 2 47.78 0.78 -8.77
N HIS A 3 47.96 1.97 -9.34
CA HIS A 3 47.28 3.19 -8.90
C HIS A 3 45.87 3.26 -9.50
N PHE A 4 44.86 3.32 -8.63
CA PHE A 4 43.48 3.59 -9.02
C PHE A 4 43.23 5.10 -8.97
N ALA A 5 42.90 5.71 -10.11
CA ALA A 5 42.43 7.08 -10.15
C ALA A 5 40.99 7.16 -9.58
N PRO A 6 40.67 8.12 -8.70
CA PRO A 6 39.36 8.20 -8.08
C PRO A 6 38.28 8.58 -9.12
N VAL A 7 37.25 7.74 -9.21
CA VAL A 7 36.06 7.95 -10.03
C VAL A 7 35.29 9.15 -9.48
N ARG A 8 35.22 10.26 -10.23
CA ARG A 8 34.37 11.40 -9.89
C ARG A 8 32.94 11.16 -10.38
N VAL A 9 32.03 10.88 -9.46
CA VAL A 9 30.59 10.83 -9.75
C VAL A 9 30.05 12.26 -9.87
N ARG A 10 29.57 12.61 -11.06
CA ARG A 10 29.01 13.92 -11.41
C ARG A 10 27.64 14.10 -10.75
N GLY A 11 27.60 14.70 -9.56
CA GLY A 11 26.38 15.05 -8.81
C GLY A 11 25.61 16.22 -9.42
N GLY A 12 24.83 15.98 -10.49
CA GLY A 12 24.11 17.04 -11.22
C GLY A 12 22.58 17.08 -11.08
N ARG A 13 21.93 16.05 -10.53
CA ARG A 13 20.46 15.86 -10.71
C ARG A 13 19.57 16.33 -9.55
N HIS A 14 20.13 16.79 -8.44
CA HIS A 14 19.34 17.19 -7.26
C HIS A 14 18.92 18.66 -7.23
N ARG A 15 19.61 19.56 -7.96
CA ARG A 15 19.28 21.00 -7.94
C ARG A 15 18.03 21.34 -8.76
N LEU A 16 17.78 20.65 -9.88
CA LEU A 16 16.58 20.90 -10.71
C LEU A 16 15.26 20.55 -10.00
N ARG A 17 15.23 19.48 -9.18
CA ARG A 17 14.02 19.07 -8.46
C ARG A 17 13.58 20.10 -7.40
N ARG A 18 14.51 20.92 -6.89
CA ARG A 18 14.22 21.89 -5.83
C ARG A 18 13.47 23.11 -6.36
N LEU A 19 13.80 23.57 -7.57
CA LEU A 19 13.17 24.76 -8.18
C LEU A 19 11.70 24.50 -8.59
N LEU A 20 11.38 23.31 -9.09
CA LEU A 20 10.00 22.94 -9.47
C LEU A 20 9.05 22.81 -8.27
N ARG A 21 9.56 22.48 -7.07
CA ARG A 21 8.77 22.41 -5.84
C ARG A 21 8.35 23.78 -5.31
N HIS A 22 9.14 24.83 -5.54
CA HIS A 22 8.80 26.18 -5.08
C HIS A 22 7.70 26.84 -5.92
N ARG A 23 7.68 26.62 -7.25
CA ARG A 23 6.62 27.14 -8.13
C ARG A 23 5.23 26.58 -7.79
N ARG A 24 5.13 25.30 -7.43
CA ARG A 24 3.86 24.67 -7.02
C ARG A 24 3.31 25.20 -5.70
N ARG A 25 4.18 25.65 -4.78
CA ARG A 25 3.75 26.21 -3.48
C ARG A 25 3.15 27.61 -3.59
N ALA A 26 3.60 28.43 -4.54
CA ALA A 26 3.03 29.76 -4.78
C ALA A 26 1.60 29.70 -5.34
N MET A 27 1.33 28.76 -6.25
CA MET A 27 -0.02 28.56 -6.82
C MET A 27 -1.05 28.06 -5.77
N ALA A 28 -0.63 27.24 -4.81
CA ALA A 28 -1.52 26.72 -3.77
C ALA A 28 -1.95 27.80 -2.74
N ALA A 29 -1.07 28.76 -2.45
CA ALA A 29 -1.38 29.85 -1.52
C ALA A 29 -2.42 30.83 -2.09
N GLY A 30 -2.41 31.08 -3.41
CA GLY A 30 -3.41 31.93 -4.06
C GLY A 30 -4.83 31.35 -4.03
N LEU A 31 -4.95 30.03 -4.22
CA LEU A 31 -6.25 29.33 -4.21
C LEU A 31 -6.87 29.27 -2.81
N ALA A 32 -6.04 29.16 -1.76
CA ALA A 32 -6.50 29.16 -0.37
C ALA A 32 -7.07 30.53 0.07
N MET A 33 -6.52 31.65 -0.41
CA MET A 33 -7.06 32.98 -0.09
C MET A 33 -8.46 33.21 -0.66
N THR A 34 -8.76 32.71 -1.86
CA THR A 34 -10.10 32.85 -2.47
C THR A 34 -11.19 32.06 -1.74
N ALA A 35 -10.86 30.93 -1.11
CA ALA A 35 -11.81 30.16 -0.30
C ALA A 35 -12.16 30.87 1.03
N ALA A 36 -11.21 31.59 1.63
CA ALA A 36 -11.45 32.30 2.89
C ALA A 36 -12.44 33.48 2.73
N ALA A 37 -12.45 34.14 1.57
CA ALA A 37 -13.36 35.25 1.32
C ALA A 37 -14.83 34.81 1.15
N LEU A 38 -15.07 33.63 0.55
CA LEU A 38 -16.43 33.10 0.33
C LEU A 38 -17.13 32.60 1.61
N VAL A 39 -16.37 32.34 2.69
CA VAL A 39 -16.93 31.88 3.98
C VAL A 39 -17.45 33.04 4.84
N ALA A 40 -17.10 34.29 4.53
CA ALA A 40 -17.53 35.45 5.31
C ALA A 40 -18.97 35.93 5.00
N ALA A 41 -19.63 35.38 3.98
CA ALA A 41 -20.92 35.88 3.46
C ALA A 41 -22.04 34.82 3.36
N GLY A 42 -22.00 33.76 4.18
CA GLY A 42 -23.05 32.74 4.24
C GLY A 42 -24.01 32.95 5.42
N PRO A 43 -25.33 32.70 5.27
CA PRO A 43 -26.35 33.11 6.24
C PRO A 43 -26.24 32.34 7.55
N ARG A 44 -26.31 33.09 8.66
CA ARG A 44 -26.51 32.55 10.02
C ARG A 44 -27.99 32.25 10.19
N ASP A 45 -28.33 31.02 10.54
CA ASP A 45 -29.24 30.67 11.64
C ASP A 45 -29.74 29.23 11.49
N ALA A 46 -29.33 28.37 12.43
CA ALA A 46 -30.18 27.40 13.13
C ALA A 46 -29.28 26.51 14.00
N GLU A 47 -29.03 27.00 15.21
CA GLU A 47 -29.06 26.26 16.46
C GLU A 47 -29.22 24.73 16.36
N ARG A 48 -28.09 24.00 16.51
CA ARG A 48 -28.09 22.65 17.08
C ARG A 48 -27.03 22.53 18.17
N VAL A 49 -27.53 22.75 19.37
CA VAL A 49 -27.13 22.22 20.67
C VAL A 49 -26.32 20.91 20.59
N ARG A 50 -25.15 20.95 21.26
CA ARG A 50 -24.30 19.86 21.80
C ARG A 50 -23.66 18.85 20.84
N ASP A 51 -22.33 18.86 20.79
CA ASP A 51 -21.49 17.87 21.51
C ASP A 51 -20.00 18.30 21.50
N PRO A 52 -19.31 18.49 22.64
CA PRO A 52 -17.88 18.77 22.66
C PRO A 52 -17.09 17.46 22.75
N ASP A 53 -17.08 16.65 21.69
CA ASP A 53 -16.18 15.49 21.66
C ASP A 53 -15.65 15.15 20.27
N ARG A 54 -15.24 16.20 19.53
CA ARG A 54 -14.28 16.00 18.44
C ARG A 54 -12.90 15.81 19.04
N VAL A 55 -12.66 14.59 19.52
CA VAL A 55 -11.34 13.96 19.47
C VAL A 55 -10.88 14.07 18.02
N ARG A 56 -10.11 15.10 17.71
CA ARG A 56 -9.25 15.12 16.52
C ARG A 56 -8.48 13.80 16.59
N PRO A 57 -8.48 12.94 15.56
CA PRO A 57 -7.48 11.89 15.51
C PRO A 57 -6.16 12.64 15.33
N GLN A 58 -5.53 12.97 16.45
CA GLN A 58 -4.12 13.26 16.50
C GLN A 58 -3.49 12.09 15.76
N GLY A 59 -2.76 12.42 14.70
CA GLY A 59 -2.06 11.45 13.90
C GLY A 59 -1.22 10.62 14.84
N HIS A 60 -1.76 9.47 15.24
CA HIS A 60 -0.98 8.37 15.71
C HIS A 60 -0.15 8.06 14.48
N GLN A 61 1.07 8.62 14.43
CA GLN A 61 2.18 7.89 13.85
C GLN A 61 2.18 6.59 14.65
N ALA A 62 1.32 5.66 14.23
CA ALA A 62 1.23 4.34 14.80
C ALA A 62 2.66 3.86 14.73
N ALA A 63 3.30 3.76 15.89
CA ALA A 63 4.70 3.41 15.99
C ALA A 63 4.90 2.23 15.04
N ALA A 64 5.78 2.39 14.06
CA ALA A 64 5.82 1.51 12.90
C ALA A 64 5.91 0.06 13.42
N ALA A 65 4.80 -0.68 13.29
CA ALA A 65 4.71 -2.00 13.90
C ALA A 65 5.82 -2.88 13.33
N PRO A 66 6.46 -3.73 14.14
CA PRO A 66 7.51 -4.61 13.65
C PRO A 66 6.98 -5.45 12.48
N LEU A 67 7.66 -5.35 11.34
CA LEU A 67 7.32 -6.04 10.12
C LEU A 67 7.91 -7.46 10.14
N VAL A 68 7.20 -8.39 9.52
CA VAL A 68 7.63 -9.77 9.28
C VAL A 68 7.41 -10.12 7.81
N THR A 69 8.18 -11.09 7.31
CA THR A 69 7.96 -11.71 6.00
C THR A 69 6.97 -12.85 6.12
N ALA A 70 5.88 -12.79 5.36
CA ALA A 70 4.83 -13.79 5.33
C ALA A 70 4.74 -14.38 3.90
N PRO A 71 5.03 -15.68 3.71
CA PRO A 71 4.73 -16.36 2.45
C PRO A 71 3.22 -16.54 2.31
N VAL A 72 2.67 -16.16 1.17
CA VAL A 72 1.24 -16.18 0.86
C VAL A 72 1.04 -16.81 -0.52
N ARG A 73 0.08 -17.73 -0.63
CA ARG A 73 -0.32 -18.33 -1.91
C ARG A 73 -1.47 -17.53 -2.51
N ILE A 74 -1.25 -16.96 -3.69
CA ILE A 74 -2.24 -16.20 -4.45
C ILE A 74 -2.82 -17.12 -5.53
N ALA A 75 -4.15 -17.18 -5.61
CA ALA A 75 -4.86 -18.14 -6.44
C ALA A 75 -4.55 -17.99 -7.94
N ASP A 76 -4.25 -16.78 -8.41
CA ASP A 76 -3.90 -16.51 -9.80
C ASP A 76 -2.39 -16.35 -9.98
N ALA A 77 -1.75 -17.37 -10.57
CA ALA A 77 -0.34 -17.37 -10.88
C ALA A 77 0.05 -16.37 -12.00
N ALA A 78 -0.85 -16.10 -12.95
CA ALA A 78 -0.58 -15.13 -14.01
C ALA A 78 -0.50 -13.71 -13.44
N THR A 79 -1.37 -13.38 -12.48
CA THR A 79 -1.29 -12.11 -11.74
C THR A 79 0.03 -11.99 -10.96
N VAL A 80 0.49 -13.08 -10.30
CA VAL A 80 1.77 -13.06 -9.56
C VAL A 80 2.97 -12.79 -10.46
N ARG A 81 2.97 -13.29 -11.70
CA ARG A 81 4.05 -13.05 -12.69
C ARG A 81 4.20 -11.57 -13.09
N LEU A 82 3.20 -10.73 -12.79
CA LEU A 82 3.27 -9.29 -13.03
C LEU A 82 3.93 -8.53 -11.86
N LEU A 83 4.00 -9.15 -10.69
CA LEU A 83 4.50 -8.50 -9.48
C LEU A 83 6.02 -8.44 -9.47
N HIS A 84 6.54 -7.34 -8.96
CA HIS A 84 7.95 -7.12 -8.72
C HIS A 84 8.21 -6.88 -7.24
N ARG A 85 9.43 -7.20 -6.80
CA ARG A 85 9.89 -6.84 -5.45
C ARG A 85 9.79 -5.32 -5.26
N GLY A 86 9.11 -4.92 -4.19
CA GLY A 86 8.87 -3.52 -3.87
C GLY A 86 7.46 -3.01 -4.20
N ASP A 87 6.68 -3.77 -4.98
CA ASP A 87 5.28 -3.44 -5.28
C ASP A 87 4.45 -3.35 -4.01
N ARG A 88 3.39 -2.54 -4.07
CA ARG A 88 2.38 -2.46 -3.03
C ARG A 88 1.12 -3.12 -3.51
N VAL A 89 0.60 -4.00 -2.68
CA VAL A 89 -0.61 -4.77 -2.98
C VAL A 89 -1.58 -4.74 -1.82
N ASP A 90 -2.86 -4.75 -2.15
CA ASP A 90 -3.90 -5.17 -1.24
C ASP A 90 -4.17 -6.66 -1.48
N VAL A 91 -4.33 -7.43 -0.40
CA VAL A 91 -4.68 -8.85 -0.46
C VAL A 91 -6.15 -9.01 -0.12
N VAL A 92 -6.89 -9.61 -1.03
CA VAL A 92 -8.33 -9.85 -0.92
C VAL A 92 -8.55 -11.35 -0.72
N ALA A 93 -9.35 -11.71 0.28
CA ALA A 93 -9.84 -13.07 0.44
C ALA A 93 -11.24 -13.16 -0.16
N ALA A 94 -11.43 -14.07 -1.10
CA ALA A 94 -12.73 -14.47 -1.63
C ALA A 94 -13.02 -15.90 -1.18
N ASP A 95 -14.23 -16.13 -0.68
CA ASP A 95 -14.61 -17.47 -0.25
C ASP A 95 -14.64 -18.42 -1.45
N GLY A 96 -14.02 -19.58 -1.31
CA GLY A 96 -13.82 -20.53 -2.42
C GLY A 96 -15.05 -21.38 -2.73
N SER A 97 -16.11 -21.27 -1.91
CA SER A 97 -17.33 -22.05 -2.05
C SER A 97 -18.30 -21.41 -3.04
N THR A 98 -18.59 -22.11 -4.13
CA THR A 98 -19.62 -21.75 -5.11
C THR A 98 -21.05 -21.86 -4.56
N ALA A 99 -21.23 -22.46 -3.37
CA ALA A 99 -22.55 -22.77 -2.79
C ALA A 99 -23.02 -21.78 -1.71
N GLY A 100 -22.23 -20.73 -1.41
CA GLY A 100 -22.58 -19.75 -0.37
C GLY A 100 -21.47 -18.75 -0.11
N GLY A 101 -20.96 -18.14 -1.17
CA GLY A 101 -19.75 -17.32 -1.15
C GLY A 101 -19.86 -16.10 -0.22
N GLY A 102 -19.01 -16.05 0.80
CA GLY A 102 -18.79 -14.85 1.59
C GLY A 102 -18.27 -13.70 0.74
N GLU A 103 -18.71 -12.47 1.06
CA GLU A 103 -18.29 -11.26 0.35
C GLU A 103 -16.76 -11.12 0.37
N PRO A 104 -16.13 -10.77 -0.78
CA PRO A 104 -14.70 -10.55 -0.84
C PRO A 104 -14.29 -9.44 0.14
N ARG A 105 -13.26 -9.69 0.93
CA ARG A 105 -12.78 -8.73 1.94
C ARG A 105 -11.28 -8.53 1.86
N VAL A 106 -10.86 -7.29 2.08
CA VAL A 106 -9.43 -6.94 2.16
C VAL A 106 -8.86 -7.43 3.49
N VAL A 107 -7.88 -8.33 3.43
CA VAL A 107 -7.21 -8.91 4.60
C VAL A 107 -5.95 -8.11 4.97
N ALA A 108 -5.25 -7.60 3.97
CA ALA A 108 -4.07 -6.76 4.13
C ALA A 108 -4.14 -5.61 3.11
N ALA A 109 -3.91 -4.39 3.56
CA ALA A 109 -3.85 -3.22 2.69
C ALA A 109 -2.42 -2.67 2.60
N GLY A 110 -1.98 -2.31 1.39
CA GLY A 110 -0.68 -1.69 1.11
C GLY A 110 0.54 -2.53 1.49
N ALA A 111 0.39 -3.86 1.54
CA ALA A 111 1.45 -4.79 1.84
C ALA A 111 2.56 -4.69 0.79
N ARG A 112 3.82 -4.72 1.22
CA ARG A 112 4.95 -4.67 0.28
C ARG A 112 5.34 -6.07 -0.16
N VAL A 113 5.52 -6.27 -1.45
CA VAL A 113 6.12 -7.49 -2.00
C VAL A 113 7.60 -7.52 -1.62
N ALA A 114 7.98 -8.45 -0.76
CA ALA A 114 9.36 -8.68 -0.35
C ALA A 114 10.09 -9.57 -1.37
N GLU A 115 9.41 -10.57 -1.92
CA GLU A 115 9.97 -11.51 -2.89
C GLU A 115 8.85 -12.20 -3.67
N VAL A 116 9.14 -12.55 -4.92
CA VAL A 116 8.30 -13.42 -5.74
C VAL A 116 9.15 -14.65 -6.06
N PRO A 117 8.96 -15.78 -5.35
CA PRO A 117 9.72 -16.99 -5.59
C PRO A 117 9.48 -17.54 -7.00
N GLU A 118 10.55 -17.92 -7.68
CA GLU A 118 10.46 -18.68 -8.93
C GLU A 118 9.82 -20.05 -8.66
N PRO A 119 8.90 -20.51 -9.52
CA PRO A 119 8.34 -21.85 -9.39
C PRO A 119 9.46 -22.89 -9.53
N ALA A 120 9.49 -23.89 -8.64
CA ALA A 120 10.45 -24.97 -8.74
C ALA A 120 10.28 -25.73 -10.08
N ASP A 121 11.39 -26.02 -10.75
CA ASP A 121 11.41 -26.73 -12.03
C ASP A 121 10.63 -28.06 -11.92
N GLY A 122 9.68 -28.29 -12.83
CA GLY A 122 8.84 -29.50 -12.86
C GLY A 122 7.50 -29.42 -12.10
N ALA A 123 7.20 -28.30 -11.44
CA ALA A 123 5.91 -28.08 -10.76
C ALA A 123 4.80 -27.55 -11.68
N GLU A 124 4.74 -27.97 -12.95
CA GLU A 124 3.69 -27.53 -13.89
C GLU A 124 2.28 -27.90 -13.43
N SER A 125 2.12 -28.97 -12.64
CA SER A 125 0.86 -29.35 -12.00
C SER A 125 0.47 -28.48 -10.78
N ALA A 126 1.34 -27.57 -10.33
CA ALA A 126 0.99 -26.58 -9.29
C ALA A 126 0.29 -25.34 -9.87
N ALA A 127 0.18 -25.22 -11.20
CA ALA A 127 -0.48 -24.11 -11.87
C ALA A 127 -1.97 -23.98 -11.51
N GLU A 128 -2.63 -25.07 -11.12
CA GLU A 128 -4.04 -25.06 -10.67
C GLU A 128 -4.21 -24.50 -9.23
N GLY A 129 -3.12 -24.45 -8.45
CA GLY A 129 -3.11 -24.03 -7.04
C GLY A 129 -2.63 -22.61 -6.78
N GLY A 130 -2.36 -21.81 -7.82
CA GLY A 130 -1.83 -20.46 -7.68
C GLY A 130 -0.33 -20.39 -7.36
N ALA A 131 0.21 -19.19 -7.17
CA ALA A 131 1.65 -18.94 -6.98
C ALA A 131 1.97 -18.30 -5.62
N LEU A 132 3.21 -18.49 -5.16
CA LEU A 132 3.69 -17.93 -3.90
C LEU A 132 4.20 -16.50 -4.08
N VAL A 133 3.95 -15.67 -3.08
CA VAL A 133 4.51 -14.32 -2.92
C VAL A 133 4.90 -14.14 -1.45
N VAL A 134 6.05 -13.53 -1.19
CA VAL A 134 6.47 -13.16 0.17
C VAL A 134 6.13 -11.70 0.40
N LEU A 135 5.32 -11.42 1.42
CA LEU A 135 4.89 -10.07 1.76
C LEU A 135 5.54 -9.59 3.06
N SER A 136 5.98 -8.33 3.09
CA SER A 136 6.39 -7.64 4.31
C SER A 136 5.17 -6.97 4.94
N VAL A 137 4.71 -7.51 6.07
CA VAL A 137 3.48 -7.07 6.76
C VAL A 137 3.67 -7.01 8.28
N PRO A 138 2.84 -6.26 9.02
CA PRO A 138 2.81 -6.36 10.49
C PRO A 138 2.51 -7.77 10.97
N ARG A 139 3.06 -8.17 12.13
CA ARG A 139 2.88 -9.53 12.68
C ARG A 139 1.42 -9.96 12.80
N ALA A 140 0.53 -9.08 13.26
CA ALA A 140 -0.91 -9.37 13.36
C ALA A 140 -1.55 -9.63 11.98
N THR A 141 -1.12 -8.89 10.94
CA THR A 141 -1.58 -9.08 9.56
C THR A 141 -1.08 -10.40 8.98
N ALA A 142 0.15 -10.83 9.29
CA ALA A 142 0.65 -12.14 8.88
C ALA A 142 -0.23 -13.29 9.42
N ALA A 143 -0.63 -13.23 10.69
CA ALA A 143 -1.54 -14.22 11.27
C ALA A 143 -2.92 -14.22 10.58
N ARG A 144 -3.46 -13.04 10.26
CA ARG A 144 -4.71 -12.91 9.51
C ARG A 144 -4.61 -13.48 8.09
N LEU A 145 -3.50 -13.23 7.40
CA LEU A 145 -3.24 -13.79 6.06
C LEU A 145 -3.13 -15.31 6.10
N ALA A 146 -2.45 -15.87 7.11
CA ALA A 146 -2.35 -17.31 7.29
C ALA A 146 -3.72 -17.96 7.54
N GLY A 147 -4.55 -17.37 8.41
CA GLY A 147 -5.91 -17.84 8.64
C GLY A 147 -6.80 -17.73 7.40
N ALA A 148 -6.72 -16.61 6.68
CA ALA A 148 -7.48 -16.43 5.45
C ALA A 148 -7.04 -17.40 4.34
N GLY A 149 -5.74 -17.62 4.15
CA GLY A 149 -5.22 -18.55 3.15
C GLY A 149 -5.56 -20.01 3.44
N ALA A 150 -5.85 -20.36 4.70
CA ALA A 150 -6.31 -21.70 5.09
C ALA A 150 -7.78 -21.95 4.74
N SER A 151 -8.61 -20.91 4.61
CA SER A 151 -10.06 -21.04 4.44
C SER A 151 -10.61 -20.42 3.15
N ALA A 152 -9.83 -19.58 2.46
CA ALA A 152 -10.29 -18.78 1.34
C ALA A 152 -9.24 -18.68 0.23
N ARG A 153 -9.69 -18.38 -0.99
CA ARG A 153 -8.80 -18.09 -2.11
C ARG A 153 -8.35 -16.64 -2.02
N LEU A 154 -7.04 -16.41 -2.09
CA LEU A 154 -6.46 -15.08 -2.01
C LEU A 154 -6.19 -14.52 -3.41
N ALA A 155 -6.54 -13.25 -3.61
CA ALA A 155 -6.23 -12.45 -4.79
C ALA A 155 -5.48 -11.18 -4.36
N VAL A 156 -4.87 -10.49 -5.33
CA VAL A 156 -4.14 -9.24 -5.09
C VAL A 156 -4.59 -8.15 -6.04
N THR A 157 -4.54 -6.91 -5.57
CA THR A 157 -4.70 -5.70 -6.39
C THR A 157 -3.49 -4.78 -6.19
N LEU A 158 -3.01 -4.16 -7.27
CA LEU A 158 -1.88 -3.23 -7.25
C LEU A 158 -2.34 -1.82 -6.83
N CYS A 159 -1.55 -1.12 -6.01
CA CYS A 159 -1.84 0.23 -5.49
C CYS A 159 -0.91 1.32 -6.03
#